data_AF-A0A1I1B9W5-F1
#
_entry.id   AF-A0A1I1B9W5-F1
#
_cell.length_a   1.000
_cell.length_b   1.000
_cell.length_c   1.000
_cell.angle_alpha   90.00
_cell.angle_beta   90.00
_cell.angle_gamma   90.00
#
_symmetry.space_group_name_H-M   'P 1'
#
loop_
_entity.id
_entity.type
_entity.pdbx_description
1 polymer ?
#
loop_
_entity_poly.entity_id
_entity_poly.type
_entity_poly.pdbx_seq_one_letter_code
_entity_poly.pdbx_strand_id
1 'polypeptide(L)'
;MAMGRFGRLGGGMMRAMETALELVDQTNLNAALETSSEAYRTAQPYPHIVLDDVLHPDAFAAAVRDFPGIKDEFWKGYLHVNETKYCNVYPDTWADSLQAIAREFCSPEFVAYLEKLTGIDDLIPDYTMDGGGLHQTLRGGHLNIHADFTTHHTHENWARRVNILLYLNEEWHDEWGGKLELWDQKMTACHARVTPAGNRMLVFSTADDTFHGHPDGLTCPPDMARRSLAMYYFTEESAPPVRRSTNYQARPDEGRAKKAAIAADRTVLDVYDRVKRRLGISDELAHKVLHSVDRLRRKK
;
A
#
# COMPACT_ATOMS: atom_id res chain seq x y z
N MET A 1 9.11 -72.75 11.77
CA MET A 1 7.82 -72.17 12.24
C MET A 1 8.13 -70.74 12.71
N ALA A 2 8.01 -69.75 11.84
CA ALA A 2 6.81 -68.91 11.62
C ALA A 2 6.69 -67.84 12.74
N MET A 3 7.07 -66.58 12.52
CA MET A 3 6.44 -65.47 11.75
C MET A 3 5.54 -64.55 12.60
N GLY A 4 5.76 -63.23 12.42
CA GLY A 4 4.77 -62.15 12.60
C GLY A 4 4.76 -61.45 13.97
N ARG A 5 4.63 -60.13 14.12
CA ARG A 5 4.30 -59.01 13.21
C ARG A 5 4.82 -57.70 13.82
N PHE A 6 5.53 -56.90 13.02
CA PHE A 6 5.69 -55.47 13.25
C PHE A 6 4.39 -54.75 12.88
N GLY A 7 3.79 -54.04 13.84
CA GLY A 7 2.70 -53.10 13.59
C GLY A 7 3.24 -51.68 13.53
N ARG A 8 3.31 -51.10 12.33
CA ARG A 8 3.45 -49.66 12.10
C ARG A 8 2.24 -48.95 12.70
N LEU A 9 2.45 -48.01 13.61
CA LEU A 9 1.47 -46.95 13.88
C LEU A 9 1.86 -45.76 13.00
N GLY A 10 0.94 -45.42 12.10
CA GLY A 10 1.14 -44.45 11.03
C GLY A 10 1.34 -43.04 11.56
N GLY A 11 2.34 -42.36 10.99
CA GLY A 11 2.33 -40.91 10.91
C GLY A 11 1.14 -40.50 10.04
N GLY A 12 0.12 -39.94 10.68
CA GLY A 12 -0.88 -39.16 9.98
C GLY A 12 -0.21 -37.91 9.43
N MET A 13 0.11 -37.92 8.14
CA MET A 13 0.26 -36.69 7.37
C MET A 13 -1.07 -35.94 7.51
N MET A 14 -1.10 -34.90 8.33
CA MET A 14 -2.05 -33.81 8.13
C MET A 14 -1.74 -33.26 6.73
N ARG A 15 -2.53 -33.65 5.74
CA ARG A 15 -2.71 -32.83 4.55
C ARG A 15 -3.28 -31.51 5.06
N ALA A 16 -2.48 -30.44 5.02
CA ALA A 16 -3.04 -29.12 4.98
C ALA A 16 -4.05 -29.12 3.82
N MET A 17 -5.33 -28.89 4.11
CA MET A 17 -6.26 -28.51 3.06
C MET A 17 -5.74 -27.15 2.58
N GLU A 18 -5.11 -27.11 1.41
CA GLU A 18 -4.95 -25.85 0.67
C GLU A 18 -6.35 -25.29 0.50
N THR A 19 -6.68 -24.23 1.23
CA THR A 19 -7.99 -23.62 1.13
C THR A 19 -7.88 -22.65 -0.02
N ALA A 20 -8.64 -22.87 -1.10
CA ALA A 20 -8.62 -21.95 -2.24
C ALA A 20 -9.05 -20.55 -1.77
N LEU A 21 -8.45 -19.52 -2.35
CA LEU A 21 -8.92 -18.14 -2.16
C LEU A 21 -10.37 -18.02 -2.65
N GLU A 22 -11.24 -17.35 -1.89
CA GLU A 22 -12.67 -17.28 -2.20
C GLU A 22 -13.06 -16.00 -2.92
N LEU A 23 -12.32 -14.91 -2.71
CA LEU A 23 -12.62 -13.57 -3.23
C LEU A 23 -11.67 -13.15 -4.36
N VAL A 24 -10.43 -13.64 -4.33
CA VAL A 24 -9.37 -13.41 -5.31
C VAL A 24 -9.45 -14.47 -6.39
N ASP A 25 -9.36 -14.06 -7.66
CA ASP A 25 -9.31 -14.99 -8.80
C ASP A 25 -7.93 -15.66 -8.90
N GLN A 26 -7.66 -16.55 -7.95
CA GLN A 26 -6.40 -17.26 -7.82
C GLN A 26 -6.09 -18.11 -9.06
N THR A 27 -7.13 -18.60 -9.74
CA THR A 27 -6.96 -19.40 -10.96
C THR A 27 -6.36 -18.54 -12.08
N ASN A 28 -6.92 -17.35 -12.31
CA ASN A 28 -6.40 -16.42 -13.31
C ASN A 28 -4.99 -15.94 -12.95
N LEU A 29 -4.77 -15.56 -11.69
CA LEU A 29 -3.45 -15.12 -11.21
C LEU A 29 -2.37 -16.20 -11.36
N ASN A 30 -2.68 -17.45 -11.00
CA ASN A 30 -1.74 -18.57 -11.13
C ASN A 30 -1.48 -18.96 -12.58
N ALA A 31 -2.46 -18.83 -13.48
CA ALA A 31 -2.29 -19.15 -14.89
C ALA A 31 -1.22 -18.29 -15.58
N ALA A 32 -1.05 -17.04 -15.14
CA ALA A 32 -0.06 -16.11 -15.68
C ALA A 32 1.22 -15.99 -14.82
N LEU A 33 1.32 -16.71 -13.70
CA LEU A 33 2.32 -16.46 -12.64
C LEU A 33 3.77 -16.44 -13.13
N GLU A 34 4.18 -17.38 -13.98
CA GLU A 34 5.56 -17.43 -14.48
C GLU A 34 5.92 -16.17 -15.28
N THR A 35 5.05 -15.80 -16.24
CA THR A 35 5.23 -14.59 -17.06
C THR A 35 5.13 -13.33 -16.20
N SER A 36 4.18 -13.28 -15.26
CA SER A 36 4.01 -12.17 -14.33
C SER A 36 5.21 -11.99 -13.40
N SER A 37 5.84 -13.07 -12.95
CA SER A 37 7.04 -13.01 -12.11
C SER A 37 8.26 -12.49 -12.86
N GLU A 38 8.45 -12.88 -14.13
CA GLU A 38 9.50 -12.31 -14.97
C GLU A 38 9.24 -10.83 -15.26
N ALA A 39 8.00 -10.48 -15.64
CA ALA A 39 7.60 -9.10 -15.86
C ALA A 39 7.83 -8.24 -14.62
N TYR A 40 7.42 -8.72 -13.43
CA TYR A 40 7.62 -8.02 -12.17
C TYR A 40 9.11 -7.73 -11.91
N ARG A 41 9.97 -8.76 -11.96
CA ARG A 41 11.38 -8.65 -11.58
C ARG A 41 12.21 -7.80 -12.55
N THR A 42 11.80 -7.75 -13.82
CA THR A 42 12.53 -7.00 -14.86
C THR A 42 11.97 -5.59 -15.10
N ALA A 43 10.83 -5.25 -14.50
CA ALA A 43 10.19 -3.97 -14.67
C ALA A 43 11.08 -2.79 -14.24
N GLN A 44 10.89 -1.66 -14.93
CA GLN A 44 11.58 -0.40 -14.66
C GLN A 44 10.57 0.66 -14.23
N PRO A 45 10.85 1.47 -13.19
CA PRO A 45 12.17 1.78 -12.66
C PRO A 45 12.67 0.87 -11.51
N TYR A 46 11.79 0.02 -10.99
CA TYR A 46 12.06 -0.99 -9.97
C TYR A 46 11.01 -2.09 -10.12
N PRO A 47 11.16 -3.26 -9.45
CA PRO A 47 10.23 -4.37 -9.61
C PRO A 47 8.79 -3.98 -9.29
N HIS A 48 7.91 -4.10 -10.29
CA HIS A 48 6.49 -3.80 -10.17
C HIS A 48 5.68 -4.52 -11.26
N ILE A 49 4.39 -4.72 -11.00
CA ILE A 49 3.45 -5.25 -11.98
C ILE A 49 2.04 -4.71 -11.73
N VAL A 50 1.29 -4.53 -12.82
CA VAL A 50 -0.14 -4.24 -12.78
C VAL A 50 -0.89 -5.53 -13.06
N LEU A 51 -1.78 -5.90 -12.14
CA LEU A 51 -2.68 -7.04 -12.27
C LEU A 51 -4.10 -6.51 -12.40
N ASP A 52 -4.80 -6.92 -13.44
CA ASP A 52 -6.21 -6.58 -13.65
C ASP A 52 -7.11 -7.73 -13.21
N ASP A 53 -8.34 -7.40 -12.83
CA ASP A 53 -9.36 -8.37 -12.42
C ASP A 53 -8.90 -9.32 -11.29
N VAL A 54 -8.27 -8.74 -10.26
CA VAL A 54 -7.71 -9.52 -9.14
C VAL A 54 -8.79 -10.18 -8.29
N LEU A 55 -9.90 -9.48 -8.03
CA LEU A 55 -11.04 -10.04 -7.32
C LEU A 55 -12.03 -10.65 -8.30
N HIS A 56 -12.73 -11.69 -7.87
CA HIS A 56 -13.93 -12.14 -8.55
C HIS A 56 -14.95 -11.00 -8.67
N PRO A 57 -15.71 -10.91 -9.79
CA PRO A 57 -16.60 -9.78 -10.06
C PRO A 57 -17.57 -9.46 -8.92
N ASP A 58 -18.14 -10.47 -8.26
CA ASP A 58 -19.08 -10.30 -7.15
C ASP A 58 -18.41 -9.72 -5.89
N ALA A 59 -17.17 -10.13 -5.61
CA ALA A 59 -16.37 -9.61 -4.50
C ALA A 59 -15.97 -8.14 -4.74
N PHE A 60 -15.55 -7.82 -5.97
CA PHE A 60 -15.27 -6.43 -6.36
C PHE A 60 -16.51 -5.55 -6.26
N ALA A 61 -17.66 -5.99 -6.80
CA ALA A 61 -18.91 -5.25 -6.74
C ALA A 61 -19.37 -5.01 -5.29
N ALA A 62 -19.23 -6.01 -4.41
CA ALA A 62 -19.50 -5.85 -3.00
C ALA A 62 -18.57 -4.82 -2.34
N ALA A 63 -17.28 -4.87 -2.62
CA ALA A 63 -16.29 -3.93 -2.08
C ALA A 63 -16.55 -2.49 -2.52
N VAL A 64 -16.90 -2.28 -3.79
CA VAL A 64 -17.24 -0.95 -4.33
C VAL A 64 -18.50 -0.39 -3.69
N ARG A 65 -19.55 -1.22 -3.59
CA ARG A 65 -20.83 -0.84 -2.96
C ARG A 65 -20.65 -0.46 -1.49
N ASP A 66 -19.85 -1.23 -0.77
CA ASP A 66 -19.66 -1.07 0.66
C ASP A 66 -18.49 -0.11 1.00
N PHE A 67 -17.83 0.45 -0.02
CA PHE A 67 -16.76 1.43 0.19
C PHE A 67 -17.32 2.70 0.85
N PRO A 68 -16.70 3.21 1.93
CA PRO A 68 -17.23 4.35 2.67
C PRO A 68 -17.46 5.60 1.83
N GLY A 69 -18.51 6.34 2.16
CA GLY A 69 -18.85 7.60 1.50
C GLY A 69 -17.77 8.65 1.69
N ILE A 70 -17.62 9.56 0.73
CA ILE A 70 -16.52 10.54 0.73
C ILE A 70 -16.53 11.52 1.92
N LYS A 71 -17.67 11.66 2.61
CA LYS A 71 -17.88 12.56 3.76
C LYS A 71 -18.04 11.83 5.09
N ASP A 72 -17.86 10.51 5.12
CA ASP A 72 -18.05 9.73 6.33
C ASP A 72 -17.04 10.16 7.41
N GLU A 73 -17.47 10.25 8.67
CA GLU A 73 -16.59 10.58 9.82
C GLU A 73 -15.47 9.53 10.01
N PHE A 74 -15.62 8.39 9.34
CA PHE A 74 -14.66 7.33 9.11
C PHE A 74 -13.26 7.80 8.66
N TRP A 75 -13.16 8.92 7.95
CA TRP A 75 -11.94 9.37 7.29
C TRP A 75 -11.06 10.27 8.16
N LYS A 76 -9.77 9.92 8.28
CA LYS A 76 -8.74 10.79 8.86
C LYS A 76 -7.94 11.46 7.75
N GLY A 77 -7.85 12.79 7.79
CA GLY A 77 -7.19 13.59 6.75
C GLY A 77 -5.69 13.77 6.99
N TYR A 78 -4.89 13.48 5.97
CA TYR A 78 -3.47 13.82 5.88
C TYR A 78 -3.38 15.02 4.95
N LEU A 79 -3.31 16.20 5.56
CA LEU A 79 -3.47 17.49 4.89
C LEU A 79 -2.24 18.36 5.15
N HIS A 80 -1.26 18.29 4.27
CA HIS A 80 -0.09 19.18 4.27
C HIS A 80 0.44 19.36 2.84
N VAL A 81 1.64 19.95 2.70
CA VAL A 81 2.21 20.30 1.39
C VAL A 81 2.39 19.07 0.50
N ASN A 82 2.75 17.94 1.11
CA ASN A 82 3.10 16.73 0.39
C ASN A 82 1.92 15.81 0.09
N GLU A 83 0.83 15.93 0.84
CA GLU A 83 -0.36 15.12 0.58
C GLU A 83 -1.64 15.83 0.99
N THR A 84 -2.68 15.57 0.20
CA THR A 84 -4.06 15.91 0.48
C THR A 84 -4.88 14.67 0.19
N LYS A 85 -4.87 13.76 1.15
CA LYS A 85 -5.56 12.47 1.09
C LYS A 85 -6.21 12.15 2.43
N TYR A 86 -7.09 11.16 2.43
CA TYR A 86 -7.71 10.65 3.64
C TYR A 86 -7.49 9.15 3.73
N CYS A 87 -7.34 8.63 4.95
CA CYS A 87 -7.27 7.19 5.17
C CYS A 87 -8.06 6.74 6.39
N ASN A 88 -8.29 5.44 6.45
CA ASN A 88 -8.67 4.71 7.65
C ASN A 88 -7.83 3.43 7.74
N VAL A 89 -7.12 3.29 8.87
CA VAL A 89 -6.19 2.20 9.16
C VAL A 89 -6.73 1.20 10.19
N TYR A 90 -8.04 1.21 10.46
CA TYR A 90 -8.68 0.34 11.46
C TYR A 90 -9.65 -0.63 10.79
N PRO A 91 -9.19 -1.83 10.37
CA PRO A 91 -10.00 -2.82 9.65
C PRO A 91 -11.32 -3.16 10.33
N ASP A 92 -11.35 -3.23 11.66
CA ASP A 92 -12.56 -3.55 12.42
C ASP A 92 -13.69 -2.51 12.27
N THR A 93 -13.38 -1.33 11.72
CA THR A 93 -14.37 -0.29 11.42
C THR A 93 -14.91 -0.36 9.98
N TRP A 94 -14.36 -1.22 9.14
CA TRP A 94 -14.72 -1.34 7.73
C TRP A 94 -15.93 -2.26 7.56
N ALA A 95 -16.60 -2.17 6.41
CA ALA A 95 -17.64 -3.13 6.06
C ALA A 95 -17.07 -4.55 5.91
N ASP A 96 -17.91 -5.57 6.15
CA ASP A 96 -17.51 -6.98 6.16
C ASP A 96 -16.84 -7.43 4.85
N SER A 97 -17.29 -6.93 3.71
CA SER A 97 -16.70 -7.23 2.39
C SER A 97 -15.24 -6.75 2.29
N LEU A 98 -14.95 -5.55 2.77
CA LEU A 98 -13.60 -4.97 2.80
C LEU A 98 -12.70 -5.68 3.81
N GLN A 99 -13.25 -6.06 4.98
CA GLN A 99 -12.52 -6.87 5.96
C GLN A 99 -12.18 -8.25 5.39
N ALA A 100 -13.11 -8.90 4.71
CA ALA A 100 -12.90 -10.23 4.13
C ALA A 100 -11.79 -10.19 3.06
N ILE A 101 -11.80 -9.19 2.18
CA ILE A 101 -10.72 -8.98 1.19
C ILE A 101 -9.37 -8.77 1.88
N ALA A 102 -9.30 -7.91 2.90
CA ALA A 102 -8.06 -7.67 3.62
C ALA A 102 -7.55 -8.95 4.33
N ARG A 103 -8.45 -9.75 4.91
CA ARG A 103 -8.08 -11.04 5.53
C ARG A 103 -7.55 -12.02 4.50
N GLU A 104 -8.16 -12.05 3.33
CA GLU A 104 -7.72 -12.91 2.24
C GLU A 104 -6.35 -12.50 1.69
N PHE A 105 -6.06 -11.20 1.60
CA PHE A 105 -4.70 -10.71 1.27
C PHE A 105 -3.67 -10.99 2.37
N CYS A 106 -4.09 -11.29 3.60
CA CYS A 106 -3.23 -11.80 4.67
C CYS A 106 -3.20 -13.33 4.76
N SER A 107 -3.95 -14.05 3.93
CA SER A 107 -4.00 -15.52 3.98
C SER A 107 -2.66 -16.13 3.57
N PRO A 108 -2.30 -17.32 4.11
CA PRO A 108 -1.11 -18.06 3.68
C PRO A 108 -1.09 -18.31 2.16
N GLU A 109 -2.24 -18.57 1.56
CA GLU A 109 -2.35 -18.86 0.14
C GLU A 109 -2.08 -17.63 -0.75
N PHE A 110 -2.55 -16.45 -0.35
CA PHE A 110 -2.22 -15.21 -1.07
C PHE A 110 -0.76 -14.79 -0.84
N VAL A 111 -0.26 -14.93 0.38
CA VAL A 111 1.16 -14.66 0.69
C VAL A 111 2.06 -15.56 -0.15
N ALA A 112 1.78 -16.86 -0.23
CA ALA A 112 2.56 -17.79 -1.05
C ALA A 112 2.50 -17.46 -2.55
N TYR A 113 1.38 -16.92 -3.05
CA TYR A 113 1.31 -16.38 -4.41
C TYR A 113 2.24 -15.15 -4.56
N LEU A 114 2.20 -14.22 -3.60
CA LEU A 114 3.00 -13.00 -3.63
C LEU A 114 4.51 -13.30 -3.55
N GLU A 115 4.92 -14.26 -2.73
CA GLU A 115 6.31 -14.73 -2.65
C GLU A 115 6.79 -15.28 -3.99
N LYS A 116 5.99 -16.13 -4.65
CA LYS A 116 6.30 -16.65 -5.99
C LYS A 116 6.35 -15.55 -7.05
N LEU A 117 5.40 -14.61 -7.01
CA LEU A 117 5.35 -13.49 -7.95
C LEU A 117 6.61 -12.62 -7.83
N THR A 118 6.96 -12.26 -6.60
CA THR A 118 8.00 -11.27 -6.31
C THR A 118 9.41 -11.87 -6.25
N GLY A 119 9.51 -13.16 -5.90
CA GLY A 119 10.76 -13.83 -5.57
C GLY A 119 11.33 -13.44 -4.21
N ILE A 120 10.50 -12.91 -3.30
CA ILE A 120 10.87 -12.55 -1.93
C ILE A 120 10.17 -13.56 -1.02
N ASP A 121 10.96 -14.36 -0.31
CA ASP A 121 10.46 -15.37 0.62
C ASP A 121 10.18 -14.77 2.02
N ASP A 122 9.46 -15.53 2.85
CA ASP A 122 9.15 -15.24 4.25
C ASP A 122 8.39 -13.90 4.44
N LEU A 123 7.45 -13.62 3.54
CA LEU A 123 6.64 -12.40 3.61
C LEU A 123 5.64 -12.47 4.77
N ILE A 124 5.67 -11.43 5.59
CA ILE A 124 4.77 -11.22 6.73
C ILE A 124 3.73 -10.17 6.34
N PRO A 125 2.45 -10.53 6.18
CA PRO A 125 1.42 -9.57 5.87
C PRO A 125 1.04 -8.73 7.10
N ASP A 126 0.83 -7.43 6.92
CA ASP A 126 0.44 -6.53 8.01
C ASP A 126 -1.08 -6.24 8.00
N TYR A 127 -1.83 -6.91 8.90
CA TYR A 127 -3.25 -6.63 9.14
C TYR A 127 -3.49 -5.46 10.12
N THR A 128 -2.42 -4.88 10.70
CA THR A 128 -2.53 -3.67 11.55
C THR A 128 -2.61 -2.39 10.73
N MET A 129 -2.38 -2.49 9.40
CA MET A 129 -2.47 -1.40 8.44
C MET A 129 -1.52 -0.25 8.74
N ASP A 130 -0.31 -0.55 9.20
CA ASP A 130 0.72 0.44 9.52
C ASP A 130 1.11 1.22 8.25
N GLY A 131 0.60 2.45 8.15
CA GLY A 131 0.71 3.30 6.96
C GLY A 131 -0.15 2.86 5.75
N GLY A 132 -0.89 1.75 5.85
CA GLY A 132 -1.72 1.17 4.81
C GLY A 132 -3.19 1.60 4.93
N GLY A 133 -4.10 0.63 4.74
CA GLY A 133 -5.53 0.79 4.96
C GLY A 133 -6.32 1.27 3.75
N LEU A 134 -7.57 1.66 4.00
CA LEU A 134 -8.44 2.26 2.98
C LEU A 134 -8.06 3.72 2.80
N HIS A 135 -7.87 4.14 1.55
CA HIS A 135 -7.49 5.49 1.16
C HIS A 135 -8.53 6.08 0.22
N GLN A 136 -8.76 7.39 0.35
CA GLN A 136 -9.41 8.19 -0.66
C GLN A 136 -8.67 9.50 -0.93
N THR A 137 -8.64 9.92 -2.19
CA THR A 137 -8.20 11.26 -2.59
C THR A 137 -9.33 11.94 -3.33
N LEU A 138 -9.73 13.13 -2.86
CA LEU A 138 -10.81 13.92 -3.44
C LEU A 138 -10.30 14.81 -4.58
N ARG A 139 -11.21 15.44 -5.33
CA ARG A 139 -10.88 16.49 -6.30
C ARG A 139 -9.92 17.53 -5.71
N GLY A 140 -8.85 17.82 -6.45
CA GLY A 140 -7.77 18.72 -6.04
C GLY A 140 -6.73 18.11 -5.10
N GLY A 141 -7.00 16.92 -4.55
CA GLY A 141 -6.07 16.19 -3.71
C GLY A 141 -4.94 15.54 -4.51
N HIS A 142 -3.81 15.32 -3.85
CA HIS A 142 -2.58 14.79 -4.45
C HIS A 142 -1.76 14.04 -3.42
N LEU A 143 -0.77 13.29 -3.90
CA LEU A 143 0.30 12.71 -3.10
C LEU A 143 1.60 12.91 -3.88
N ASN A 144 2.47 13.80 -3.38
CA ASN A 144 3.74 14.09 -4.04
C ASN A 144 4.60 12.83 -4.15
N ILE A 145 5.58 12.86 -5.06
CA ILE A 145 6.49 11.74 -5.25
C ILE A 145 7.25 11.46 -3.95
N HIS A 146 7.31 10.21 -3.53
CA HIS A 146 7.98 9.79 -2.31
C HIS A 146 8.50 8.37 -2.42
N ALA A 147 9.52 8.06 -1.62
CA ALA A 147 9.80 6.69 -1.21
C ALA A 147 9.21 6.48 0.19
N ASP A 148 8.65 5.31 0.42
CA ASP A 148 7.99 4.97 1.67
C ASP A 148 8.96 4.80 2.84
N PHE A 149 8.43 4.80 4.06
CA PHE A 149 9.19 4.35 5.22
C PHE A 149 9.57 2.87 5.09
N THR A 150 10.73 2.49 5.63
CA THR A 150 11.34 1.17 5.34
C THR A 150 11.07 0.11 6.41
N THR A 151 10.46 0.46 7.54
CA THR A 151 10.34 -0.45 8.70
C THR A 151 8.99 -0.32 9.38
N HIS A 152 8.46 -1.40 9.92
CA HIS A 152 7.24 -1.35 10.73
C HIS A 152 7.44 -0.46 11.98
N HIS A 153 6.43 0.32 12.36
CA HIS A 153 6.55 1.30 13.44
C HIS A 153 6.61 0.67 14.83
N THR A 154 6.04 -0.52 14.99
CA THR A 154 5.96 -1.28 16.26
C THR A 154 6.76 -2.59 16.27
N HIS A 155 7.21 -3.08 15.10
CA HIS A 155 8.02 -4.29 14.98
C HIS A 155 9.40 -3.90 14.44
N GLU A 156 10.35 -3.62 15.34
CA GLU A 156 11.62 -2.96 14.99
C GLU A 156 12.52 -3.75 14.03
N ASN A 157 12.35 -5.07 13.95
CA ASN A 157 13.11 -5.95 13.06
C ASN A 157 12.41 -6.19 11.72
N TRP A 158 11.24 -5.61 11.47
CA TRP A 158 10.50 -5.85 10.24
C TRP A 158 10.87 -4.82 9.17
N ALA A 159 11.42 -5.31 8.06
CA ALA A 159 11.71 -4.51 6.87
C ALA A 159 10.54 -4.58 5.89
N ARG A 160 10.06 -3.43 5.40
CA ARG A 160 9.00 -3.38 4.39
C ARG A 160 9.55 -3.81 3.04
N ARG A 161 8.88 -4.76 2.38
CA ARG A 161 9.36 -5.40 1.15
C ARG A 161 8.46 -5.14 -0.05
N VAL A 162 7.16 -5.31 0.14
CA VAL A 162 6.19 -5.29 -0.96
C VAL A 162 4.98 -4.48 -0.56
N ASN A 163 4.51 -3.65 -1.49
CA ASN A 163 3.23 -2.97 -1.42
C ASN A 163 2.27 -3.57 -2.43
N ILE A 164 1.01 -3.72 -2.02
CA ILE A 164 -0.12 -3.87 -2.93
C ILE A 164 -1.05 -2.67 -2.80
N LEU A 165 -1.52 -2.15 -3.94
CA LEU A 165 -2.54 -1.12 -4.03
C LEU A 165 -3.67 -1.62 -4.92
N LEU A 166 -4.78 -2.05 -4.31
CA LEU A 166 -5.99 -2.42 -5.03
C LEU A 166 -6.88 -1.20 -5.21
N TYR A 167 -7.23 -0.88 -6.44
CA TYR A 167 -8.12 0.23 -6.77
C TYR A 167 -9.59 -0.20 -6.73
N LEU A 168 -10.39 0.56 -5.98
CA LEU A 168 -11.80 0.27 -5.69
C LEU A 168 -12.71 1.36 -6.28
N ASN A 169 -12.32 1.86 -7.45
CA ASN A 169 -13.09 2.77 -8.28
C ASN A 169 -13.96 1.94 -9.22
N GLU A 170 -15.26 2.19 -9.30
CA GLU A 170 -16.13 1.49 -10.28
C GLU A 170 -15.68 1.81 -11.71
N GLU A 171 -15.49 3.10 -12.00
CA GLU A 171 -14.92 3.61 -13.23
C GLU A 171 -13.89 4.71 -12.90
N TRP A 172 -12.89 4.86 -13.77
CA TRP A 172 -11.93 5.96 -13.69
C TRP A 172 -11.58 6.48 -15.07
N HIS A 173 -11.86 7.75 -15.31
CA HIS A 173 -11.57 8.39 -16.58
C HIS A 173 -10.16 9.01 -16.58
N ASP A 174 -9.45 8.87 -17.69
CA ASP A 174 -8.06 9.29 -17.81
C ASP A 174 -7.88 10.80 -17.63
N GLU A 175 -8.85 11.62 -18.05
CA GLU A 175 -8.86 13.08 -17.88
C GLU A 175 -9.00 13.54 -16.42
N TRP A 176 -9.34 12.63 -15.50
CA TRP A 176 -9.41 12.92 -14.06
C TRP A 176 -8.03 12.92 -13.37
N GLY A 177 -6.99 12.51 -14.09
CA GLY A 177 -5.64 12.42 -13.56
C GLY A 177 -5.48 11.28 -12.54
N GLY A 178 -4.61 11.46 -11.54
CA GLY A 178 -4.46 10.51 -10.44
C GLY A 178 -3.73 9.20 -10.76
N LYS A 179 -3.14 9.09 -11.96
CA LYS A 179 -2.25 7.99 -12.31
C LYS A 179 -1.06 8.00 -11.35
N LEU A 180 -0.75 6.85 -10.75
CA LEU A 180 0.42 6.72 -9.90
C LEU A 180 1.66 6.70 -10.80
N GLU A 181 2.52 7.70 -10.66
CA GLU A 181 3.79 7.80 -11.37
C GLU A 181 4.86 6.99 -10.63
N LEU A 182 5.65 6.21 -11.36
CA LEU A 182 6.84 5.51 -10.85
C LEU A 182 8.09 6.14 -11.46
N TRP A 183 8.95 6.70 -10.61
CA TRP A 183 10.15 7.45 -10.99
C TRP A 183 11.42 6.66 -10.73
N ASP A 184 12.47 6.95 -11.51
CA ASP A 184 13.79 6.37 -11.25
C ASP A 184 14.37 6.82 -9.89
N GLN A 185 15.35 6.05 -9.40
CA GLN A 185 16.02 6.30 -8.12
C GLN A 185 16.71 7.68 -8.04
N LYS A 186 17.00 8.31 -9.18
CA LYS A 186 17.66 9.62 -9.25
C LYS A 186 16.65 10.76 -9.39
N MET A 187 15.35 10.46 -9.40
CA MET A 187 14.27 11.41 -9.68
C MET A 187 14.46 12.17 -10.99
N THR A 188 15.05 11.53 -12.01
CA THR A 188 15.31 12.18 -13.31
C THR A 188 14.19 12.00 -14.32
N ALA A 189 13.53 10.85 -14.33
CA ALA A 189 12.43 10.54 -15.24
C ALA A 189 11.35 9.67 -14.58
N CYS A 190 10.11 9.88 -15.04
CA CYS A 190 8.98 8.99 -14.80
C CYS A 190 9.02 7.87 -15.84
N HIS A 191 9.17 6.63 -15.40
CA HIS A 191 9.29 5.47 -16.28
C HIS A 191 7.97 4.73 -16.50
N ALA A 192 7.05 4.79 -15.53
CA ALA A 192 5.76 4.14 -15.63
C ALA A 192 4.65 4.98 -14.97
N ARG A 193 3.41 4.78 -15.44
CA ARG A 193 2.21 5.39 -14.87
C ARG A 193 1.11 4.35 -14.77
N VAL A 194 0.44 4.27 -13.63
CA VAL A 194 -0.62 3.29 -13.37
C VAL A 194 -1.94 4.01 -13.15
N THR A 195 -2.90 3.81 -14.05
CA THR A 195 -4.27 4.31 -13.89
C THR A 195 -4.96 3.61 -12.73
N PRO A 196 -5.66 4.34 -11.84
CA PRO A 196 -6.41 3.74 -10.73
C PRO A 196 -7.76 3.15 -11.21
N ALA A 197 -7.70 2.22 -12.16
CA ALA A 197 -8.86 1.55 -12.73
C ALA A 197 -9.47 0.54 -11.73
N GLY A 198 -10.78 0.29 -11.81
CA GLY A 198 -11.44 -0.68 -10.94
C GLY A 198 -10.86 -2.09 -11.05
N ASN A 199 -10.76 -2.77 -9.90
CA ASN A 199 -10.26 -4.14 -9.76
C ASN A 199 -8.80 -4.34 -10.23
N ARG A 200 -8.07 -3.24 -10.45
CA ARG A 200 -6.65 -3.22 -10.73
C ARG A 200 -5.85 -3.20 -9.45
N MET A 201 -4.86 -4.07 -9.35
CA MET A 201 -3.86 -4.06 -8.31
C MET A 201 -2.50 -3.67 -8.87
N LEU A 202 -1.85 -2.69 -8.25
CA LEU A 202 -0.42 -2.47 -8.44
C LEU A 202 0.34 -3.19 -7.33
N VAL A 203 1.27 -4.06 -7.71
CA VAL A 203 2.23 -4.70 -6.79
C VAL A 203 3.62 -4.16 -7.09
N PHE A 204 4.38 -3.74 -6.08
CA PHE A 204 5.74 -3.24 -6.27
C PHE A 204 6.63 -3.47 -5.06
N SER A 205 7.93 -3.66 -5.33
CA SER A 205 8.96 -3.73 -4.30
C SER A 205 9.22 -2.35 -3.72
N THR A 206 9.49 -2.29 -2.42
CA THR A 206 9.80 -1.04 -1.72
C THR A 206 11.24 -0.98 -1.25
N ALA A 207 11.87 0.17 -1.44
CA ALA A 207 13.16 0.54 -0.85
C ALA A 207 13.17 2.05 -0.56
N ASP A 208 14.28 2.58 -0.02
CA ASP A 208 14.39 4.01 0.31
C ASP A 208 14.55 4.93 -0.91
N ASP A 209 14.58 4.35 -2.11
CA ASP A 209 14.67 5.02 -3.41
C ASP A 209 13.61 4.57 -4.44
N THR A 210 12.58 3.83 -4.01
CA THR A 210 11.45 3.44 -4.89
C THR A 210 10.42 4.56 -4.96
N PHE A 211 10.71 5.59 -5.76
CA PHE A 211 9.92 6.81 -5.83
C PHE A 211 8.61 6.63 -6.60
N HIS A 212 7.50 7.01 -5.97
CA HIS A 212 6.16 6.97 -6.55
C HIS A 212 5.22 8.05 -5.99
N GLY A 213 4.14 8.36 -6.70
CA GLY A 213 3.10 9.27 -6.23
C GLY A 213 2.17 9.74 -7.34
N HIS A 214 1.13 10.51 -7.00
CA HIS A 214 0.29 11.22 -7.98
C HIS A 214 0.29 12.71 -7.62
N PRO A 215 1.32 13.46 -8.05
CA PRO A 215 1.60 14.81 -7.53
C PRO A 215 0.65 15.89 -8.07
N ASP A 216 -0.12 15.57 -9.11
CA ASP A 216 -1.10 16.48 -9.70
C ASP A 216 -2.46 16.32 -9.01
N GLY A 217 -3.08 17.46 -8.69
CA GLY A 217 -4.40 17.50 -8.08
C GLY A 217 -5.45 16.87 -8.98
N LEU A 218 -6.28 15.99 -8.43
CA LEU A 218 -7.33 15.30 -9.20
C LEU A 218 -8.35 16.26 -9.80
N THR A 219 -8.81 15.96 -11.01
CA THR A 219 -9.83 16.73 -11.75
C THR A 219 -11.18 16.01 -11.83
N CYS A 220 -11.35 14.91 -11.08
CA CYS A 220 -12.61 14.15 -10.99
C CYS A 220 -13.79 15.01 -10.49
N PRO A 221 -15.04 14.59 -10.72
CA PRO A 221 -16.22 15.23 -10.13
C PRO A 221 -16.14 15.37 -8.59
N PRO A 222 -16.80 16.39 -8.00
CA PRO A 222 -16.72 16.68 -6.57
C PRO A 222 -17.28 15.60 -5.63
N ASP A 223 -18.12 14.71 -6.15
CA ASP A 223 -18.74 13.57 -5.47
C ASP A 223 -17.98 12.25 -5.69
N MET A 224 -16.90 12.29 -6.47
CA MET A 224 -16.01 11.17 -6.75
C MET A 224 -14.68 11.29 -6.00
N ALA A 225 -14.02 10.15 -5.80
CA ALA A 225 -12.70 10.07 -5.19
C ALA A 225 -11.89 8.96 -5.84
N ARG A 226 -10.56 9.12 -5.89
CA ARG A 226 -9.62 8.01 -6.17
C ARG A 226 -9.59 7.13 -4.93
N ARG A 227 -10.00 5.86 -5.04
CA ARG A 227 -10.21 4.93 -3.92
C ARG A 227 -9.27 3.74 -4.01
N SER A 228 -8.64 3.38 -2.90
CA SER A 228 -7.78 2.19 -2.86
C SER A 228 -7.74 1.53 -1.50
N LEU A 229 -7.47 0.23 -1.49
CA LEU A 229 -6.95 -0.50 -0.34
C LEU A 229 -5.45 -0.68 -0.51
N ALA A 230 -4.66 -0.19 0.44
CA ALA A 230 -3.21 -0.35 0.49
C ALA A 230 -2.82 -1.33 1.59
N MET A 231 -2.04 -2.35 1.25
CA MET A 231 -1.52 -3.32 2.24
C MET A 231 -0.05 -3.62 1.97
N TYR A 232 0.69 -3.87 3.05
CA TYR A 232 2.14 -3.99 3.02
C TYR A 232 2.60 -5.31 3.60
N TYR A 233 3.70 -5.80 3.06
CA TYR A 233 4.31 -7.06 3.43
C TYR A 233 5.75 -6.82 3.82
N PHE A 234 6.17 -7.47 4.89
CA PHE A 234 7.45 -7.27 5.55
C PHE A 234 8.25 -8.57 5.55
N THR A 235 9.54 -8.49 5.84
CA THR A 235 10.37 -9.63 6.26
C THR A 235 10.91 -9.35 7.65
N GLU A 236 11.11 -10.39 8.45
CA GLU A 236 11.83 -10.25 9.71
C GLU A 236 13.34 -10.35 9.47
N GLU A 237 14.07 -9.30 9.80
CA GLU A 237 15.51 -9.21 9.61
C GLU A 237 16.26 -9.66 10.87
N SER A 238 17.39 -10.34 10.69
CA SER A 238 18.24 -10.82 11.80
C SER A 238 18.86 -9.69 12.65
N ALA A 239 18.91 -8.48 12.10
CA ALA A 239 19.28 -7.26 12.80
C ALA A 239 18.32 -6.14 12.37
N PRO A 240 18.02 -5.16 13.25
CA PRO A 240 17.13 -4.06 12.91
C PRO A 240 17.56 -3.37 11.59
N PRO A 241 16.67 -3.33 10.57
CA PRO A 241 16.97 -2.66 9.32
C PRO A 241 17.17 -1.15 9.53
N VAL A 242 17.85 -0.51 8.58
CA VAL A 242 18.03 0.94 8.61
C VAL A 242 16.67 1.62 8.44
N ARG A 243 16.18 2.20 9.53
CA ARG A 243 14.91 2.93 9.54
C ARG A 243 15.01 4.25 8.79
N ARG A 244 14.20 4.38 7.75
CA ARG A 244 13.97 5.60 6.98
C ARG A 244 12.51 6.02 7.12
N SER A 245 12.29 7.31 7.29
CA SER A 245 10.98 7.98 7.16
C SER A 245 10.62 8.14 5.68
N THR A 246 9.35 8.45 5.41
CA THR A 246 8.88 8.77 4.05
C THR A 246 9.68 9.92 3.44
N ASN A 247 10.29 9.68 2.29
CA ASN A 247 11.18 10.61 1.63
C ASN A 247 10.50 11.29 0.44
N TYR A 248 9.87 12.44 0.70
CA TYR A 248 9.23 13.24 -0.35
C TYR A 248 10.24 13.92 -1.27
N GLN A 249 9.96 13.86 -2.57
CA GLN A 249 10.74 14.45 -3.65
C GLN A 249 9.83 15.31 -4.55
N ALA A 250 10.39 16.41 -5.03
CA ALA A 250 9.74 17.22 -6.05
C ALA A 250 10.15 16.72 -7.44
N ARG A 251 9.23 16.76 -8.41
CA ARG A 251 9.59 16.47 -9.81
C ARG A 251 10.59 17.51 -10.34
N PRO A 252 11.44 17.17 -11.34
CA PRO A 252 12.43 18.09 -11.91
C PRO A 252 11.86 19.38 -12.48
N ASP A 253 10.63 19.34 -13.00
CA ASP A 253 9.92 20.45 -13.63
C ASP A 253 9.15 21.34 -12.63
N GLU A 254 9.03 20.94 -11.36
CA GLU A 254 8.36 21.72 -10.33
C GLU A 254 9.05 23.07 -10.06
N GLY A 255 8.24 24.11 -9.84
CA GLY A 255 8.73 25.45 -9.55
C GLY A 255 9.57 25.51 -8.27
N ARG A 256 10.57 26.42 -8.23
CA ARG A 256 11.50 26.59 -7.10
C ARG A 256 10.81 26.72 -5.74
N ALA A 257 9.69 27.44 -5.69
CA ALA A 257 8.90 27.62 -4.47
C ALA A 257 8.30 26.30 -3.96
N LYS A 258 7.71 25.47 -4.84
CA LYS A 258 7.15 24.16 -4.49
C LYS A 258 8.25 23.19 -4.06
N LYS A 259 9.39 23.18 -4.76
CA LYS A 259 10.59 22.40 -4.35
C LYS A 259 11.05 22.75 -2.94
N ALA A 260 11.16 24.04 -2.62
CA ALA A 260 11.54 24.50 -1.29
C ALA A 260 10.51 24.10 -0.22
N ALA A 261 9.21 24.20 -0.54
CA ALA A 261 8.14 23.80 0.37
C ALA A 261 8.17 22.29 0.67
N ILE A 262 8.35 21.44 -0.35
CA ILE A 262 8.48 19.99 -0.21
C ILE A 262 9.69 19.63 0.66
N ALA A 263 10.85 20.24 0.38
CA ALA A 263 12.09 19.99 1.14
C ALA A 263 12.00 20.43 2.61
N ALA A 264 11.34 21.56 2.87
CA ALA A 264 11.10 22.04 4.22
C ALA A 264 10.16 21.09 4.99
N ASP A 265 9.05 20.68 4.37
CA ASP A 265 8.07 19.76 4.95
C ASP A 265 8.70 18.39 5.27
N ARG A 266 9.51 17.83 4.35
CA ARG A 266 10.30 16.61 4.59
C ARG A 266 11.20 16.75 5.82
N THR A 267 11.95 17.85 5.91
CA THR A 267 12.85 18.09 7.07
C THR A 267 12.07 18.13 8.38
N VAL A 268 10.87 18.74 8.38
CA VAL A 268 10.00 18.80 9.56
C VAL A 268 9.53 17.40 9.98
N LEU A 269 9.09 16.58 9.02
CA LEU A 269 8.68 15.20 9.28
C LEU A 269 9.84 14.35 9.82
N ASP A 270 11.04 14.46 9.25
CA ASP A 270 12.23 13.73 9.73
C ASP A 270 12.65 14.13 11.15
N VAL A 271 12.51 15.42 11.49
CA VAL A 271 12.75 15.91 12.85
C VAL A 271 11.68 15.38 13.79
N TYR A 272 10.41 15.47 13.37
CA TYR A 272 9.27 14.99 14.14
C TYR A 272 9.40 13.50 14.47
N ASP A 273 9.71 12.64 13.49
CA ASP A 273 9.90 11.20 13.70
C ASP A 273 11.08 10.89 14.63
N ARG A 274 12.17 11.66 14.55
CA ARG A 274 13.29 11.54 15.50
C ARG A 274 12.90 11.93 16.93
N VAL A 275 12.11 12.99 17.09
CA VAL A 275 11.64 13.47 18.40
C VAL A 275 10.63 12.51 18.99
N LYS A 276 9.63 12.07 18.22
CA LYS A 276 8.63 11.08 18.64
C LYS A 276 9.31 9.82 19.19
N ARG A 277 10.32 9.30 18.47
CA ARG A 277 11.12 8.15 18.92
C ARG A 277 11.86 8.40 20.22
N ARG A 278 12.51 9.55 20.36
CA ARG A 278 13.31 9.86 21.56
C ARG A 278 12.44 10.08 22.81
N LEU A 279 11.20 10.54 22.62
CA LEU A 279 10.33 10.98 23.71
C LEU A 279 9.13 10.04 23.97
N GLY A 280 8.86 9.05 23.12
CA GLY A 280 7.75 8.11 23.28
C GLY A 280 6.35 8.76 23.21
N ILE A 281 6.20 9.86 22.48
CA ILE A 281 4.95 10.65 22.42
C ILE A 281 3.91 9.95 21.53
N SER A 282 2.64 9.92 21.96
CA SER A 282 1.53 9.33 21.21
C SER A 282 1.09 10.16 19.99
N ASP A 283 0.50 9.49 18.99
CA ASP A 283 0.03 10.10 17.73
C ASP A 283 -1.01 11.21 17.90
N GLU A 284 -1.78 11.15 18.99
CA GLU A 284 -2.89 12.07 19.25
C GLU A 284 -2.43 13.51 19.56
N LEU A 285 -1.31 13.64 20.28
CA LEU A 285 -0.70 14.93 20.62
C LEU A 285 -0.11 15.61 19.38
N ALA A 286 0.49 14.81 18.50
CA ALA A 286 1.12 15.30 17.29
C ALA A 286 0.12 15.73 16.23
N HIS A 287 -0.96 14.96 16.06
CA HIS A 287 -2.04 15.29 15.14
C HIS A 287 -2.66 16.66 15.47
N LYS A 288 -2.81 17.00 16.76
CA LYS A 288 -3.29 18.32 17.22
C LYS A 288 -2.34 19.47 16.85
N VAL A 289 -1.02 19.25 16.90
CA VAL A 289 -0.03 20.27 16.55
C VAL A 289 -0.03 20.54 15.04
N LEU A 290 0.00 19.47 14.22
CA LEU A 290 -0.03 19.60 12.76
C LEU A 290 -1.32 20.26 12.26
N HIS A 291 -2.48 19.87 12.82
CA HIS A 291 -3.76 20.51 12.49
C HIS A 291 -3.80 22.00 12.85
N SER A 292 -3.12 22.39 13.93
CA SER A 292 -3.05 23.79 14.36
C SER A 292 -2.20 24.62 13.39
N VAL A 293 -1.11 24.06 12.87
CA VAL A 293 -0.24 24.70 11.87
C VAL A 293 -0.95 24.82 10.52
N ASP A 294 -1.69 23.80 10.07
CA ASP A 294 -2.46 23.87 8.82
C ASP A 294 -3.61 24.89 8.90
N ARG A 295 -4.34 24.91 10.03
CA ARG A 295 -5.42 25.88 10.26
C ARG A 295 -4.92 27.33 10.29
N LEU A 296 -3.67 27.56 10.70
CA LEU A 296 -3.02 28.87 10.64
C LEU A 296 -2.59 29.25 9.22
N ARG A 297 -2.20 28.28 8.39
CA ARG A 297 -1.88 28.50 6.97
C ARG A 297 -3.11 28.83 6.12
N ARG A 298 -4.27 28.21 6.40
CA ARG A 298 -5.54 28.47 5.67
C ARG A 298 -6.21 29.82 6.00
N LYS A 299 -5.72 30.55 7.01
CA LYS A 299 -6.24 31.88 7.41
C LYS A 299 -5.52 33.05 6.71
N LYS A 300 -4.60 32.78 5.78
CA LYS A 300 -3.96 33.75 4.89
C LYS A 300 -4.31 33.41 3.45
#